data_AF-A0A5E4LSE9-F1
#
_entry.id   AF-A0A5E4LSE9-F1
#
_cell.length_a   1.000
_cell.length_b   1.000
_cell.length_c   1.000
_cell.angle_alpha   90.00
_cell.angle_beta   90.00
_cell.angle_gamma   90.00
#
_symmetry.space_group_name_H-M   'P 1'
#
loop_
_entity.id
_entity.type
_entity.pdbx_description
1 polymer ?
#
loop_
_entity_poly.entity_id
_entity_poly.type
_entity_poly.pdbx_seq_one_letter_code
_entity_poly.pdbx_strand_id
1 'polypeptide(L)'
;MGTKSKRDYNDPLSIWNEMAALDRKDYDYYNRLTDEQKKQFSPYLLLRWGSMIEGNSDLQKYYLLAANSFTNQNFWSIQKHKKLQWLVCCTMSPECGKQRHGWIAGKKEKKSSDDLRKILLSLYPVLKSDEIDLLLKIHSSEEIKKWLKEVGLLEKESKNLQKS
;
A
#
# COMPACT_ATOMS: atom_id res chain seq x y z
N MET A 1 -21.42 4.83 17.16
CA MET A 1 -20.39 4.54 16.14
C MET A 1 -20.78 3.25 15.44
N GLY A 2 -21.29 3.34 14.22
CA GLY A 2 -21.79 2.17 13.49
C GLY A 2 -20.62 1.31 13.00
N THR A 3 -20.54 0.07 13.50
CA THR A 3 -19.68 -0.97 12.95
C THR A 3 -20.16 -1.28 11.53
N LYS A 4 -19.35 -0.98 10.51
CA LYS A 4 -19.66 -1.38 9.12
C LYS A 4 -19.60 -2.92 9.05
N SER A 5 -20.77 -3.56 9.13
CA SER A 5 -20.97 -5.01 9.02
C SER A 5 -21.62 -5.36 7.68
N LYS A 6 -21.09 -6.43 7.05
CA LYS A 6 -21.46 -7.06 5.77
C LYS A 6 -21.30 -6.17 4.53
N ARG A 7 -20.81 -6.79 3.45
CA ARG A 7 -20.65 -6.18 2.11
C ARG A 7 -22.01 -5.63 1.66
N ASP A 8 -22.19 -4.33 1.78
CA ASP A 8 -23.36 -3.65 1.23
C ASP A 8 -23.11 -3.45 -0.26
N TYR A 9 -23.60 -4.38 -1.09
CA TYR A 9 -23.39 -4.33 -2.55
C TYR A 9 -24.04 -3.11 -3.21
N ASN A 10 -24.96 -2.45 -2.50
CA ASN A 10 -25.67 -1.25 -2.93
C ASN A 10 -24.95 0.06 -2.59
N ASP A 11 -23.84 0.03 -1.84
CA ASP A 11 -23.04 1.24 -1.61
C ASP A 11 -22.32 1.64 -2.91
N PRO A 12 -22.57 2.84 -3.47
CA PRO A 12 -21.83 3.33 -4.62
C PRO A 12 -20.32 3.24 -4.40
N LEU A 13 -19.83 3.56 -3.19
CA LEU A 13 -18.40 3.55 -2.84
C LEU A 13 -17.82 2.16 -2.55
N SER A 14 -18.60 1.11 -2.76
CA SER A 14 -18.04 -0.25 -2.79
C SER A 14 -17.00 -0.32 -3.90
N ILE A 15 -15.82 -0.85 -3.59
CA ILE A 15 -14.72 -0.96 -4.56
C ILE A 15 -15.14 -1.68 -5.85
N TRP A 16 -16.08 -2.63 -5.77
CA TRP A 16 -16.60 -3.35 -6.93
C TRP A 16 -17.42 -2.46 -7.86
N ASN A 17 -18.18 -1.51 -7.30
CA ASN A 17 -18.97 -0.55 -8.05
C ASN A 17 -18.06 0.52 -8.66
N GLU A 18 -17.07 1.00 -7.90
CA GLU A 18 -16.05 1.92 -8.38
C GLU A 18 -15.24 1.34 -9.55
N MET A 19 -14.73 0.10 -9.42
CA MET A 19 -14.00 -0.58 -10.49
C MET A 19 -14.90 -0.85 -11.71
N ALA A 20 -16.15 -1.24 -11.51
CA ALA A 20 -17.07 -1.43 -12.63
C ALA A 20 -17.42 -0.12 -13.35
N ALA A 21 -17.44 1.02 -12.65
CA ALA A 21 -17.59 2.34 -13.28
C ALA A 21 -16.31 2.75 -14.02
N LEU A 22 -15.15 2.40 -13.48
CA LEU A 22 -13.84 2.66 -14.08
C LEU A 22 -13.67 1.92 -15.40
N ASP A 23 -13.98 0.62 -15.42
CA ASP A 23 -13.90 -0.23 -16.61
C ASP A 23 -14.81 0.24 -17.75
N ARG A 24 -15.93 0.88 -17.40
CA ARG A 24 -16.89 1.45 -18.35
C ARG A 24 -16.61 2.89 -18.71
N LYS A 25 -15.50 3.46 -18.23
CA LYS A 25 -15.15 4.88 -18.42
C LYS A 25 -16.28 5.84 -18.07
N ASP A 26 -16.96 5.58 -16.96
CA ASP A 26 -18.07 6.40 -16.50
C ASP A 26 -17.56 7.74 -15.94
N TYR A 27 -17.30 8.70 -16.83
CA TYR A 27 -16.73 10.00 -16.49
C TYR A 27 -17.61 10.78 -15.48
N ASP A 28 -18.92 10.53 -15.49
CA ASP A 28 -19.89 11.21 -14.64
C ASP A 28 -20.11 10.55 -13.27
N TYR A 29 -19.49 9.39 -13.03
CA TYR A 29 -19.65 8.65 -11.78
C TYR A 29 -19.40 9.51 -10.53
N TYR A 30 -18.32 10.30 -10.53
CA TYR A 30 -18.00 11.21 -9.42
C TYR A 30 -19.06 12.31 -9.21
N ASN A 31 -19.74 12.76 -10.27
CA ASN A 31 -20.75 13.81 -10.18
C ASN A 31 -22.03 13.32 -9.48
N ARG A 32 -22.33 12.02 -9.57
CA ARG A 32 -23.52 11.39 -8.97
C ARG A 32 -23.37 11.07 -7.49
N LEU A 33 -22.15 11.16 -6.95
CA LEU A 33 -21.89 10.94 -5.52
C LEU A 33 -22.45 12.10 -4.68
N THR A 34 -23.00 11.78 -3.51
CA THR A 34 -23.35 12.79 -2.51
C THR A 34 -22.10 13.44 -1.91
N ASP A 35 -22.24 14.55 -1.21
CA ASP A 35 -21.09 15.24 -0.62
C ASP A 35 -20.42 14.43 0.50
N GLU A 36 -21.18 13.64 1.25
CA GLU A 36 -20.66 12.66 2.22
C GLU A 36 -19.84 11.58 1.52
N GLN A 37 -20.33 11.10 0.37
CA GLN A 37 -19.64 10.08 -0.42
C GLN A 37 -18.35 10.62 -1.04
N LYS A 38 -18.37 11.84 -1.59
CA LYS A 38 -17.17 12.51 -2.15
C LYS A 38 -16.07 12.70 -1.09
N LYS A 39 -16.44 12.89 0.18
CA LYS A 39 -15.46 12.94 1.29
C LYS A 39 -14.78 11.58 1.50
N GLN A 40 -15.54 10.49 1.46
CA GLN A 40 -15.03 9.12 1.65
C GLN A 40 -14.34 8.54 0.39
N PHE A 41 -14.64 9.08 -0.80
CA PHE A 41 -14.04 8.66 -2.06
C PHE A 41 -12.52 8.81 -2.03
N SER A 42 -11.82 7.72 -2.33
CA SER A 42 -10.36 7.65 -2.29
C SER A 42 -9.80 7.28 -3.66
N PRO A 43 -9.35 8.27 -4.46
CA PRO A 43 -8.73 8.02 -5.75
C PRO A 43 -7.48 7.13 -5.65
N TYR A 44 -6.81 7.13 -4.50
CA TYR A 44 -5.65 6.28 -4.27
C TYR A 44 -6.01 4.79 -4.27
N LEU A 45 -7.19 4.43 -3.73
CA LEU A 45 -7.67 3.05 -3.81
C LEU A 45 -7.95 2.66 -5.26
N LEU A 46 -8.50 3.57 -6.06
CA LEU A 46 -8.75 3.31 -7.48
C LEU A 46 -7.48 3.01 -8.25
N LEU A 47 -6.41 3.77 -8.03
CA LEU A 47 -5.13 3.51 -8.66
C LEU A 47 -4.58 2.13 -8.26
N ARG A 48 -4.66 1.78 -6.98
CA ARG A 48 -4.14 0.52 -6.43
C ARG A 48 -4.89 -0.72 -6.92
N TRP A 49 -6.22 -0.65 -7.00
CA TRP A 49 -7.05 -1.74 -7.52
C TRP A 49 -7.04 -1.77 -9.04
N GLY A 50 -7.08 -0.60 -9.68
CA GLY A 50 -7.08 -0.44 -11.13
C GLY A 50 -5.81 -0.93 -11.81
N SER A 51 -4.66 -0.85 -11.15
CA SER A 51 -3.39 -1.33 -11.71
C SER A 51 -3.23 -2.84 -11.76
N MET A 52 -4.11 -3.61 -11.09
CA MET A 52 -3.99 -5.06 -10.96
C MET A 52 -5.27 -5.75 -11.38
N ILE A 53 -5.17 -6.58 -12.42
CA ILE A 53 -6.25 -7.43 -12.90
C ILE A 53 -5.85 -8.89 -12.72
N GLU A 54 -6.83 -9.74 -12.54
CA GLU A 54 -6.68 -11.19 -12.51
C GLU A 54 -7.22 -11.78 -13.83
N GLY A 55 -6.53 -12.78 -14.39
CA GLY A 55 -6.93 -13.43 -15.64
C GLY A 55 -5.92 -13.26 -16.78
N ASN A 56 -6.32 -12.61 -17.89
CA ASN A 56 -5.52 -12.51 -19.10
C ASN A 56 -4.22 -11.72 -18.90
N SER A 57 -3.08 -12.33 -19.25
CA SER A 57 -1.73 -11.75 -19.13
C SER A 57 -1.54 -10.44 -19.91
N ASP A 58 -2.14 -10.32 -21.09
CA ASP A 58 -1.98 -9.12 -21.92
C ASP A 58 -2.76 -7.93 -21.36
N LEU A 59 -3.97 -8.18 -20.85
CA LEU A 59 -4.75 -7.17 -20.13
C LEU A 59 -4.06 -6.75 -18.83
N GLN A 60 -3.47 -7.68 -18.09
CA GLN A 60 -2.69 -7.37 -16.89
C GLN A 60 -1.54 -6.41 -17.20
N LYS A 61 -0.74 -6.72 -18.22
CA LYS A 61 0.38 -5.86 -18.64
C LYS A 61 -0.11 -4.50 -19.11
N TYR A 62 -1.19 -4.46 -19.89
CA TYR A 62 -1.78 -3.22 -20.37
C TYR A 62 -2.19 -2.33 -19.20
N TYR A 63 -2.98 -2.83 -18.26
CA TYR A 63 -3.45 -2.03 -17.13
C TYR A 63 -2.31 -1.58 -16.22
N LEU A 64 -1.28 -2.42 -16.02
CA LEU A 64 -0.09 -2.03 -15.27
C LEU A 64 0.64 -0.85 -15.93
N LEU A 65 0.84 -0.91 -17.25
CA LEU A 65 1.50 0.15 -18.01
C LEU A 65 0.63 1.41 -18.10
N ALA A 66 -0.66 1.27 -18.38
CA ALA A 66 -1.61 2.37 -18.51
C ALA A 66 -1.80 3.10 -17.17
N ALA A 67 -1.95 2.37 -16.07
CA ALA A 67 -2.02 2.95 -14.73
C ALA A 67 -0.75 3.74 -14.40
N ASN A 68 0.43 3.23 -14.77
CA ASN A 68 1.68 3.96 -14.53
C ASN A 68 1.81 5.22 -15.40
N SER A 69 1.65 5.08 -16.71
CA SER A 69 1.89 6.14 -17.70
C SER A 69 0.85 7.26 -17.64
N PHE A 70 -0.44 6.92 -17.49
CA PHE A 70 -1.50 7.92 -17.52
C PHE A 70 -1.83 8.48 -16.15
N THR A 71 -1.75 7.67 -15.10
CA THR A 71 -2.22 8.05 -13.76
C THR A 71 -1.06 8.27 -12.79
N ASN A 72 -0.26 7.24 -12.50
CA ASN A 72 0.69 7.21 -11.36
C ASN A 72 1.72 8.35 -11.38
N GLN A 73 2.30 8.65 -12.56
CA GLN A 73 3.35 9.67 -12.68
C GLN A 73 2.92 11.05 -12.16
N ASN A 74 1.69 11.45 -12.45
CA ASN A 74 1.15 12.78 -12.10
C ASN A 74 0.04 12.70 -11.03
N PHE A 75 -0.17 11.55 -10.41
CA PHE A 75 -1.31 11.33 -9.52
C PHE A 75 -1.34 12.30 -8.34
N TRP A 76 -0.17 12.62 -7.80
CA TRP A 76 -0.01 13.47 -6.62
C TRP A 76 -0.04 14.97 -6.92
N SER A 77 0.25 15.38 -8.16
CA SER A 77 0.18 16.80 -8.54
C SER A 77 -1.27 17.32 -8.57
N ILE A 78 -2.23 16.42 -8.86
CA ILE A 78 -3.66 16.72 -8.94
C ILE A 78 -4.44 16.30 -7.68
N GLN A 79 -3.76 16.01 -6.56
CA GLN A 79 -4.39 15.46 -5.34
C GLN A 79 -5.53 16.31 -4.74
N LYS A 80 -5.52 17.62 -4.97
CA LYS A 80 -6.56 18.53 -4.48
C LYS A 80 -7.88 18.40 -5.27
N HIS A 81 -7.85 17.76 -6.44
CA HIS A 81 -8.97 17.68 -7.37
C HIS A 81 -9.40 16.22 -7.58
N LYS A 82 -10.16 15.66 -6.62
CA LYS A 82 -10.62 14.25 -6.67
C LYS A 82 -11.38 13.90 -7.95
N LYS A 83 -12.18 14.84 -8.49
CA LYS A 83 -12.87 14.66 -9.79
C LYS A 83 -11.88 14.48 -10.94
N LEU A 84 -10.83 15.29 -10.97
CA LEU A 84 -9.79 15.17 -12.00
C LEU A 84 -9.04 13.85 -11.85
N GLN A 85 -8.72 13.44 -10.63
CA GLN A 85 -8.13 12.12 -10.37
C GLN A 85 -9.01 10.98 -10.88
N TRP A 86 -10.34 11.05 -10.68
CA TRP A 86 -11.28 10.07 -11.25
C TRP A 86 -11.17 10.00 -12.77
N LEU A 87 -11.25 11.15 -13.45
CA LEU A 87 -11.18 11.23 -14.91
C LEU A 87 -9.87 10.65 -15.44
N VAL A 88 -8.75 10.95 -14.79
CA VAL A 88 -7.43 10.40 -15.15
C VAL A 88 -7.39 8.88 -14.89
N CYS A 89 -7.98 8.39 -13.80
CA CYS A 89 -8.09 6.96 -13.57
C CYS A 89 -8.93 6.27 -14.67
N CYS A 90 -10.00 6.88 -15.17
CA CYS A 90 -10.79 6.31 -16.26
C CYS A 90 -9.99 6.13 -17.56
N THR A 91 -8.93 6.91 -17.80
CA THR A 91 -8.13 6.78 -19.02
C THR A 91 -7.28 5.52 -19.05
N MET A 92 -7.06 4.86 -17.90
CA MET A 92 -6.30 3.61 -17.87
C MET A 92 -7.09 2.40 -18.37
N SER A 93 -8.42 2.49 -18.43
CA SER A 93 -9.24 1.40 -18.96
C SER A 93 -9.24 1.41 -20.49
N PRO A 94 -9.09 0.26 -21.16
CA PRO A 94 -9.30 0.12 -22.59
C PRO A 94 -10.78 -0.13 -22.96
N GLU A 95 -11.72 -0.09 -22.00
CA GLU A 95 -13.15 -0.35 -22.21
C GLU A 95 -13.46 -1.79 -22.69
N CYS A 96 -12.59 -2.74 -22.37
CA CYS A 96 -12.75 -4.16 -22.73
C CYS A 96 -13.68 -4.93 -21.78
N GLY A 97 -14.78 -4.30 -21.35
CA GLY A 97 -15.73 -4.86 -20.39
C GLY A 97 -15.19 -4.96 -18.96
N LYS A 98 -16.01 -5.55 -18.07
CA LYS A 98 -15.72 -5.63 -16.64
C LYS A 98 -14.55 -6.57 -16.34
N GLN A 99 -13.55 -6.06 -15.64
CA GLN A 99 -12.36 -6.79 -15.24
C GLN A 99 -12.45 -7.22 -13.77
N ARG A 100 -11.71 -8.28 -13.42
CA ARG A 100 -11.58 -8.73 -12.04
C ARG A 100 -10.34 -8.10 -11.44
N HIS A 101 -10.53 -7.02 -10.68
CA HIS A 101 -9.45 -6.32 -10.01
C HIS A 101 -8.98 -7.05 -8.75
N GLY A 102 -7.67 -7.10 -8.55
CA GLY A 102 -7.02 -7.75 -7.42
C GLY A 102 -6.44 -6.75 -6.43
N TRP A 103 -6.41 -7.12 -5.15
CA TRP A 103 -5.70 -6.35 -4.12
C TRP A 103 -4.26 -6.84 -3.95
N ILE A 104 -3.29 -5.96 -4.20
CA ILE A 104 -1.89 -6.22 -3.87
C ILE A 104 -1.63 -5.75 -2.44
N ALA A 105 -1.59 -6.69 -1.51
CA ALA A 105 -1.17 -6.44 -0.14
C ALA A 105 0.30 -5.99 -0.11
N GLY A 106 0.61 -5.02 0.75
CA GLY A 106 2.00 -4.67 1.03
C GLY A 106 2.77 -5.88 1.55
N LYS A 107 4.05 -5.98 1.21
CA LYS A 107 4.92 -7.01 1.79
C LYS A 107 4.88 -6.87 3.31
N LYS A 108 4.44 -7.92 4.00
CA LYS A 108 4.57 -7.99 5.46
C LYS A 108 6.07 -8.02 5.77
N GLU A 109 6.53 -7.11 6.62
CA GLU A 109 7.89 -7.17 7.15
C GLU A 109 8.09 -8.54 7.82
N LYS A 110 9.20 -9.21 7.51
CA LYS A 110 9.54 -10.49 8.13
C LYS A 110 9.87 -10.22 9.60
N LYS A 111 9.10 -10.81 10.51
CA LYS A 111 9.30 -10.71 11.98
C LYS A 111 10.60 -11.35 12.51
N SER A 112 11.51 -11.83 11.65
CA SER A 112 12.53 -12.80 12.06
C SER A 112 13.76 -12.20 12.78
N SER A 113 13.81 -10.88 13.03
CA SER A 113 14.92 -10.24 13.72
C SER A 113 14.51 -9.09 14.64
N ASP A 114 13.26 -9.09 15.14
CA ASP A 114 12.68 -7.94 15.84
C ASP A 114 13.52 -7.47 17.04
N ASP A 115 14.10 -8.37 17.82
CA ASP A 115 14.85 -7.97 19.03
C ASP A 115 16.23 -7.42 18.70
N LEU A 116 16.98 -8.04 17.78
CA LEU A 116 18.26 -7.49 17.30
C LEU A 116 18.05 -6.16 16.55
N ARG A 117 16.97 -6.06 15.77
CA ARG A 117 16.61 -4.85 15.06
C ARG A 117 16.28 -3.71 16.02
N LYS A 118 15.53 -3.96 17.09
CA LYS A 118 15.24 -2.98 18.14
C LYS A 118 16.52 -2.49 18.83
N ILE A 119 17.44 -3.42 19.16
CA ILE A 119 18.74 -3.07 19.73
C ILE A 119 19.51 -2.16 18.76
N LEU A 120 19.62 -2.55 17.49
CA LEU A 120 20.35 -1.76 16.50
C LEU A 120 19.71 -0.38 16.23
N LEU A 121 18.38 -0.30 16.24
CA LEU A 121 17.66 0.99 16.15
C LEU A 121 17.93 1.89 17.36
N SER A 122 18.08 1.32 18.57
CA SER A 122 18.44 2.08 19.76
C SER A 122 19.88 2.61 19.70
N LEU A 123 20.80 1.85 19.11
CA LEU A 123 22.22 2.20 18.99
C LEU A 123 22.48 3.20 17.88
N TYR A 124 21.73 3.11 16.79
CA TYR A 124 21.88 3.95 15.62
C TYR A 124 20.57 4.67 15.27
N PRO A 125 20.13 5.63 16.09
CA PRO A 125 18.87 6.34 15.86
C PRO A 125 18.88 7.22 14.60
N VAL A 126 20.07 7.49 14.04
CA VAL A 126 20.25 8.26 12.80
C VAL A 126 20.05 7.38 11.55
N LEU A 127 20.26 6.06 11.67
CA LEU A 127 20.13 5.13 10.54
C LEU A 127 18.65 4.88 10.23
N LYS A 128 18.35 4.79 8.94
CA LYS A 128 17.01 4.42 8.47
C LYS A 128 16.77 2.92 8.70
N SER A 129 15.51 2.54 8.85
CA SER A 129 15.09 1.14 8.99
C SER A 129 15.71 0.23 7.92
N ASP A 130 15.77 0.70 6.68
CA ASP A 130 16.28 -0.05 5.53
C ASP A 130 17.80 -0.32 5.65
N GLU A 131 18.54 0.59 6.29
CA GLU A 131 19.98 0.46 6.53
C GLU A 131 20.25 -0.54 7.66
N ILE A 132 19.40 -0.58 8.68
CA ILE A 132 19.44 -1.61 9.73
C ILE A 132 19.12 -2.99 9.16
N ASP A 133 18.13 -3.07 8.28
CA ASP A 133 17.76 -4.31 7.61
C ASP A 133 18.84 -4.78 6.63
N LEU A 134 19.62 -3.85 6.05
CA LEU A 134 20.81 -4.17 5.26
C LEU A 134 21.94 -4.71 6.16
N LEU A 135 22.21 -4.07 7.29
CA LEU A 135 23.18 -4.55 8.29
C LEU A 135 22.89 -5.99 8.74
N LEU A 136 21.62 -6.30 9.01
CA LEU A 136 21.16 -7.65 9.38
C LEU A 136 21.25 -8.68 8.24
N LYS A 137 21.35 -8.25 6.99
CA LYS A 137 21.58 -9.13 5.83
C LYS A 137 23.06 -9.34 5.55
N ILE A 138 23.88 -8.32 5.77
CA ILE A 138 25.33 -8.36 5.53
C ILE A 138 26.02 -9.19 6.62
N HIS A 139 25.61 -9.01 7.87
CA HIS A 139 26.18 -9.71 9.01
C HIS A 139 25.29 -10.87 9.47
N SER A 140 25.92 -11.95 9.91
CA SER A 140 25.17 -13.04 10.54
C SER A 140 24.62 -12.60 11.91
N SER A 141 23.45 -13.11 12.30
CA SER A 141 22.85 -12.83 13.61
C SER A 141 23.78 -13.17 14.78
N GLU A 142 24.72 -14.10 14.58
CA GLU A 142 25.70 -14.55 15.56
C GLU A 142 26.86 -13.56 15.71
N GLU A 143 27.38 -13.01 14.61
CA GLU A 143 28.38 -11.95 14.62
C GLU A 143 27.85 -10.70 15.34
N ILE A 144 26.61 -10.30 15.05
CA ILE A 144 25.98 -9.14 15.70
C ILE A 144 25.85 -9.39 17.20
N LYS A 145 25.43 -10.59 17.63
CA LYS A 145 25.35 -10.93 19.06
C LYS A 145 26.73 -10.94 19.73
N LYS A 146 27.76 -11.43 19.03
CA LYS A 146 29.15 -11.43 19.54
C LYS A 146 29.65 -10.00 19.71
N TRP A 147 29.47 -9.16 18.70
CA TRP A 147 29.81 -7.74 18.77
C TRP A 147 29.05 -7.02 19.90
N LEU A 148 27.74 -7.23 20.02
CA LEU A 148 26.94 -6.65 21.11
C LEU A 148 27.39 -7.11 22.51
N LYS A 149 27.94 -8.32 22.62
CA LYS A 149 28.54 -8.84 23.85
C LYS A 149 29.89 -8.18 24.14
N GLU A 150 30.74 -7.99 23.13
CA GLU A 150 32.03 -7.29 23.26
C GLU A 150 31.86 -5.83 23.67
N VAL A 151 30.82 -5.15 23.19
CA VAL A 151 30.50 -3.76 23.57
C VAL A 151 29.79 -3.68 24.95
N GLY A 152 29.49 -4.83 25.58
CA GLY A 152 28.87 -4.87 26.92
C GLY A 152 27.39 -4.44 26.96
N LEU A 153 26.74 -4.37 25.80
CA LEU A 153 25.35 -3.91 25.65
C LEU A 153 24.34 -5.05 25.77
N LEU A 154 24.73 -6.27 25.38
CA LEU A 154 23.86 -7.45 25.47
C LEU A 154 23.42 -7.72 26.93
N GLU A 155 24.32 -7.56 27.90
CA GLU A 155 24.01 -7.78 29.32
C GLU A 155 23.16 -6.67 29.95
N LYS A 156 23.31 -5.42 29.50
CA LYS A 156 22.50 -4.29 29.98
C LYS A 156 21.05 -4.39 29.51
N GLU A 157 20.84 -4.74 28.25
CA GLU A 157 19.50 -4.94 27.66
C GLU A 157 18.82 -6.19 28.22
N SER A 158 19.56 -7.29 28.44
CA SER A 158 19.03 -8.51 29.09
C SER A 158 18.45 -8.23 30.48
N LYS A 159 19.07 -7.31 31.25
CA LYS A 159 18.60 -6.90 32.59
C LYS A 159 17.40 -5.96 32.52
N ASN A 160 17.26 -5.17 31.46
CA ASN A 160 16.11 -4.29 31.25
C ASN A 160 14.85 -5.06 30.80
N LEU A 161 15.01 -6.14 30.02
CA LEU A 161 13.89 -7.01 29.64
C LEU A 161 13.34 -7.87 30.78
N GLN A 162 14.14 -8.20 31.80
CA GLN A 162 13.69 -8.98 32.98
C GLN A 162 12.96 -8.12 34.03
N LYS A 163 12.90 -6.81 33.86
CA LYS A 163 12.29 -5.85 34.81
C LYS A 163 11.00 -5.20 34.28
N SER A 164 10.48 -5.66 33.15
CA SER A 164 9.20 -5.22 32.59
C SER A 164 8.25 -6.40 32.41
#